data_AF-A0A0H5PZV0-F1
#
_entry.id   AF-A0A0H5PZV0-F1
#
_cell.length_a   1.000
_cell.length_b   1.000
_cell.length_c   1.000
_cell.angle_alpha   90.00
_cell.angle_beta   90.00
_cell.angle_gamma   90.00
#
_symmetry.space_group_name_H-M   'P 1'
#
loop_
_entity.id
_entity.type
_entity.pdbx_description
1 polymer ?
#
loop_
_entity_poly.entity_id
_entity_poly.type
_entity_poly.pdbx_seq_one_letter_code
_entity_poly.pdbx_strand_id
1 'polypeptide(L)'
;MRRHIIPAALAVALAGFAFPALACTNLIATKGAMADGSNVVTYAADSHSLYGELYHQPAADHAKGAMRKVYEWDTGKYMGEIPEVAHTYNVVGNMNEHQLVIAESTWGGRKECADTTGQAIIDYGSLIYITLQRAKTAREAIDIMADLVDKYGYASSGESFSIADKDEVWVMELIGKGAEKGAVWIAVRIPDGAISGHANQPRIRQVDFKDKKNVRYSKDVVDFARKKGWYKGKDKDFSFADVYEDYDYGTLRGCDARATSPGSDHPAPAQDTSRAASSSRGCGPAVCAGVRA
;
A
#
# COMPACT_ATOMS: atom_id res chain seq x y z
N MET A 1 32.08 -34.23 49.97
CA MET A 1 32.66 -33.12 49.18
C MET A 1 32.81 -33.54 47.72
N ARG A 2 31.89 -33.12 46.85
CA ARG A 2 32.07 -33.10 45.40
C ARG A 2 31.74 -31.68 44.93
N ARG A 3 32.74 -30.98 44.41
CA ARG A 3 32.64 -29.62 43.87
C ARG A 3 31.85 -29.69 42.58
N HIS A 4 30.69 -29.02 42.53
CA HIS A 4 30.04 -28.71 41.26
C HIS A 4 30.66 -27.41 40.72
N ILE A 5 31.57 -27.56 39.78
CA ILE A 5 32.02 -26.47 38.93
C ILE A 5 30.94 -26.33 37.86
N ILE A 6 30.08 -25.31 37.99
CA ILE A 6 29.22 -24.87 36.90
C ILE A 6 30.11 -23.99 36.01
N PRO A 7 30.38 -24.34 34.75
CA PRO A 7 31.08 -23.43 33.86
C PRO A 7 30.10 -22.33 33.47
N ALA A 8 30.47 -21.09 33.82
CA ALA A 8 29.94 -19.90 33.20
C ALA A 8 30.27 -19.95 31.70
N ALA A 9 29.31 -20.36 30.88
CA ALA A 9 29.45 -20.34 29.44
C ALA A 9 28.12 -19.94 28.80
N LEU A 10 28.20 -18.91 27.96
CA LEU A 10 27.17 -18.40 27.06
C LEU A 10 26.05 -17.53 27.67
N ALA A 11 26.45 -16.44 28.34
CA ALA A 11 25.75 -15.19 28.13
C ALA A 11 26.35 -14.49 26.90
N VAL A 12 26.16 -15.07 25.70
CA VAL A 12 26.29 -14.28 24.48
C VAL A 12 25.09 -13.35 24.51
N ALA A 13 25.35 -12.12 24.94
CA ALA A 13 24.42 -11.03 24.74
C ALA A 13 23.98 -11.07 23.27
N LEU A 14 22.70 -11.35 23.06
CA LEU A 14 21.97 -10.99 21.86
C LEU A 14 22.03 -9.46 21.76
N ALA A 15 23.20 -8.91 21.45
CA ALA A 15 23.30 -7.65 20.75
C ALA A 15 22.74 -7.94 19.37
N GLY A 16 21.41 -7.94 19.27
CA GLY A 16 20.72 -7.98 18.00
C GLY A 16 21.31 -6.84 17.18
N PHE A 17 22.00 -7.21 16.10
CA PHE A 17 22.29 -6.26 15.04
C PHE A 17 20.93 -5.77 14.55
N ALA A 18 20.50 -4.60 15.04
CA ALA A 18 19.39 -3.87 14.45
C ALA A 18 19.90 -3.42 13.09
N PHE A 19 19.64 -4.25 12.07
CA PHE A 19 19.80 -3.81 10.70
C PHE A 19 18.84 -2.63 10.49
N PRO A 20 19.28 -1.54 9.84
CA PRO A 20 18.36 -0.49 9.43
C PRO A 20 17.34 -1.14 8.49
N ALA A 21 16.10 -1.25 8.96
CA ALA A 21 14.98 -1.70 8.17
C ALA A 21 14.17 -0.45 7.83
N LEU A 22 14.17 -0.06 6.56
CA LEU A 22 13.16 0.85 6.04
C LEU A 22 11.85 0.07 6.07
N ALA A 23 10.97 0.43 6.98
CA ALA A 23 9.74 -0.30 7.23
C ALA A 23 8.59 0.70 7.36
N CYS A 24 7.62 0.60 6.46
CA CYS A 24 6.37 1.35 6.56
C CYS A 24 5.28 0.36 6.92
N THR A 25 4.42 0.74 7.86
CA THR A 25 3.25 -0.06 8.23
C THR A 25 2.03 0.83 8.37
N ASN A 26 0.92 0.45 7.75
CA ASN A 26 -0.39 1.06 7.95
C ASN A 26 -1.31 0.02 8.60
N LEU A 27 -2.02 0.45 9.64
CA LEU A 27 -3.20 -0.27 10.14
C LEU A 27 -4.42 0.54 9.75
N ILE A 28 -5.38 -0.15 9.13
CA ILE A 28 -6.53 0.45 8.48
C ILE A 28 -7.77 -0.16 9.13
N ALA A 29 -8.70 0.69 9.56
CA ALA A 29 -10.00 0.26 10.05
C ALA A 29 -11.10 1.06 9.37
N THR A 30 -12.12 0.35 8.89
CA THR A 30 -13.30 0.98 8.30
C THR A 30 -14.32 1.35 9.37
N LYS A 31 -15.21 2.29 9.06
CA LYS A 31 -16.24 2.78 10.00
C LYS A 31 -17.06 1.68 10.67
N GLY A 32 -17.44 0.63 9.96
CA GLY A 32 -18.18 -0.49 10.54
C GLY A 32 -17.36 -1.32 11.55
N ALA A 33 -16.03 -1.21 11.53
CA ALA A 33 -15.13 -1.86 12.49
C ALA A 33 -14.82 -0.97 13.71
N MET A 34 -15.16 0.32 13.64
CA MET A 34 -14.82 1.32 14.66
C MET A 34 -16.03 1.66 15.54
N ALA A 35 -15.81 1.77 16.85
CA ALA A 35 -16.88 2.05 17.81
C ALA A 35 -17.54 3.42 17.60
N ASP A 36 -16.82 4.37 17.01
CA ASP A 36 -17.30 5.74 16.73
C ASP A 36 -17.72 5.96 15.27
N GLY A 37 -17.66 4.93 14.42
CA GLY A 37 -18.00 5.03 13.01
C GLY A 37 -17.00 5.82 12.17
N SER A 38 -15.77 6.02 12.64
CA SER A 38 -14.69 6.67 11.87
C SER A 38 -13.97 5.69 10.93
N ASN A 39 -13.48 6.19 9.80
CA ASN A 39 -12.43 5.50 9.05
C ASN A 39 -11.07 5.91 9.62
N VAL A 40 -10.19 4.95 9.86
CA VAL A 40 -8.86 5.19 10.42
C VAL A 40 -7.79 4.60 9.51
N VAL A 41 -6.78 5.40 9.22
CA VAL A 41 -5.51 4.98 8.61
C VAL A 41 -4.40 5.42 9.54
N THR A 42 -3.61 4.48 10.04
CA THR A 42 -2.36 4.79 10.75
C THR A 42 -1.19 4.74 9.78
N TYR A 43 -0.12 5.46 10.10
CA TYR A 43 1.09 5.46 9.31
C TYR A 43 2.30 5.46 10.25
N ALA A 44 2.99 4.32 10.29
CA ALA A 44 4.31 4.19 10.89
C ALA A 44 5.34 4.24 9.76
N ALA A 45 6.13 5.30 9.73
CA ALA A 45 7.24 5.50 8.79
C ALA A 45 8.56 5.24 9.53
N ASP A 46 9.09 4.02 9.44
CA ASP A 46 10.31 3.65 10.15
C ASP A 46 11.52 4.17 9.36
N SER A 47 12.04 5.30 9.84
CA SER A 47 13.24 5.94 9.32
C SER A 47 14.16 6.36 10.45
N HIS A 48 15.46 6.13 10.26
CA HIS A 48 16.49 6.57 11.21
C HIS A 48 16.87 8.04 11.04
N SER A 49 16.40 8.70 9.98
CA SER A 49 16.79 10.07 9.60
C SER A 49 15.62 11.03 9.40
N LEU A 50 14.41 10.53 9.15
CA LEU A 50 13.22 11.36 9.02
C LEU A 50 12.58 11.56 10.40
N TYR A 51 12.72 12.76 10.93
CA TYR A 51 12.00 13.19 12.14
C TYR A 51 10.60 13.59 11.72
N GLY A 52 9.56 12.99 12.32
CA GLY A 52 8.18 13.23 11.93
C GLY A 52 7.82 14.72 11.95
N GLU A 53 7.45 15.24 10.78
CA GLU A 53 6.99 16.61 10.60
C GLU A 53 5.58 16.65 10.02
N LEU A 54 4.81 17.66 10.40
CA LEU A 54 3.49 17.93 9.81
C LEU A 54 3.68 19.00 8.72
N TYR A 55 3.82 18.55 7.47
CA TYR A 55 3.84 19.46 6.33
C TYR A 55 2.54 20.26 6.26
N HIS A 56 2.63 21.57 6.09
CA HIS A 56 1.47 22.41 5.86
C HIS A 56 1.55 23.05 4.49
N GLN A 57 0.53 22.83 3.67
CA GLN A 57 0.34 23.48 2.40
C GLN A 57 -1.01 24.22 2.43
N PRO A 58 -1.03 25.56 2.49
CA PRO A 58 -2.27 26.30 2.57
C PRO A 58 -3.09 26.17 1.27
N ALA A 59 -4.41 26.30 1.41
CA ALA A 59 -5.29 26.45 0.24
C ALA A 59 -4.92 27.72 -0.53
N ALA A 60 -5.04 27.66 -1.86
CA ALA A 60 -4.66 28.77 -2.72
C ALA A 60 -5.43 28.76 -4.05
N ASP A 61 -5.75 29.95 -4.55
CA ASP A 61 -6.22 30.16 -5.92
C ASP A 61 -5.04 30.45 -6.84
N HIS A 62 -5.09 29.92 -8.06
CA HIS A 62 -4.01 30.04 -9.03
C HIS A 62 -4.49 30.70 -10.32
N ALA A 63 -3.63 31.54 -10.89
CA ALA A 63 -3.90 32.17 -12.18
C ALA A 63 -4.02 31.13 -13.30
N LYS A 64 -4.84 31.42 -14.32
CA LYS A 64 -4.98 30.54 -15.48
C LYS A 64 -3.62 30.34 -16.17
N GLY A 65 -3.23 29.09 -16.37
CA GLY A 65 -1.94 28.74 -16.98
C GLY A 65 -0.76 28.75 -16.02
N ALA A 66 -1.00 28.92 -14.72
CA ALA A 66 0.04 28.72 -13.70
C ALA A 66 0.62 27.30 -13.77
N MET A 67 1.90 27.20 -13.47
CA MET A 67 2.65 25.95 -13.43
C MET A 67 3.14 25.68 -12.01
N ARG A 68 3.06 24.42 -11.60
CA ARG A 68 3.60 23.88 -10.36
C ARG A 68 4.93 23.24 -10.62
N LYS A 69 5.96 23.62 -9.86
CA LYS A 69 7.21 22.86 -9.79
C LYS A 69 7.01 21.58 -9.00
N VAL A 70 7.52 20.48 -9.52
CA VAL A 70 7.54 19.18 -8.86
C VAL A 70 8.94 18.92 -8.34
N TYR A 71 9.01 18.54 -7.07
CA TYR A 71 10.24 18.16 -6.39
C TYR A 71 10.06 16.75 -5.85
N GLU A 72 11.09 15.93 -6.01
CA GLU A 72 11.16 14.61 -5.41
C GLU A 72 11.18 14.78 -3.88
N TRP A 73 10.31 14.02 -3.19
CA TRP A 73 9.97 14.30 -1.80
C TRP A 73 11.12 14.06 -0.82
N ASP A 74 11.92 12.99 -1.00
CA ASP A 74 12.99 12.62 -0.06
C ASP A 74 14.22 13.54 -0.16
N THR A 75 14.57 13.97 -1.38
CA THR A 75 15.81 14.71 -1.66
C THR A 75 15.59 16.19 -1.96
N GLY A 76 14.35 16.61 -2.21
CA GLY A 76 14.03 17.95 -2.68
C GLY A 76 14.57 18.26 -4.07
N LYS A 77 14.97 17.24 -4.84
CA LYS A 77 15.47 17.41 -6.21
C LYS A 77 14.36 17.91 -7.11
N TYR A 78 14.62 18.96 -7.89
CA TYR A 78 13.69 19.42 -8.91
C TYR A 78 13.53 18.39 -10.03
N MET A 79 12.29 18.01 -10.32
CA MET A 79 11.93 16.97 -11.29
C MET A 79 11.30 17.54 -12.56
N GLY A 80 10.53 18.63 -12.46
CA GLY A 80 9.88 19.25 -13.62
C GLY A 80 8.72 20.16 -13.23
N GLU A 81 7.83 20.44 -14.17
CA GLU A 81 6.62 21.25 -13.90
C GLU A 81 5.36 20.59 -14.46
N ILE A 82 4.24 20.79 -13.77
CA ILE A 82 2.90 20.40 -14.22
C ILE A 82 1.96 21.61 -14.18
N PRO A 83 0.89 21.66 -15.00
CA PRO A 83 -0.12 22.70 -14.88
C PRO A 83 -0.75 22.69 -13.48
N GLU A 84 -1.00 23.89 -12.97
CA GLU A 84 -1.72 24.07 -11.73
C GLU A 84 -3.23 24.05 -11.94
N VAL A 85 -3.97 23.58 -10.94
CA VAL A 85 -5.43 23.67 -10.91
C VAL A 85 -5.87 25.06 -10.44
N ALA A 86 -7.10 25.48 -10.77
CA ALA A 86 -7.58 26.81 -10.40
C ALA A 86 -7.59 27.07 -8.88
N HIS A 87 -7.84 26.03 -8.09
CA HIS A 87 -7.85 26.08 -6.64
C HIS A 87 -7.23 24.80 -6.07
N THR A 88 -6.32 24.95 -5.10
CA THR A 88 -5.73 23.86 -4.34
C THR A 88 -6.23 23.87 -2.90
N TYR A 89 -6.49 22.70 -2.34
CA TYR A 89 -6.98 22.55 -0.97
C TYR A 89 -5.87 22.68 0.08
N ASN A 90 -6.27 23.02 1.29
CA ASN A 90 -5.38 23.04 2.46
C ASN A 90 -5.03 21.60 2.89
N VAL A 91 -3.74 21.34 3.08
CA VAL A 91 -3.20 20.03 3.49
C VAL A 91 -2.35 20.20 4.74
N VAL A 92 -2.60 19.37 5.76
CA VAL A 92 -1.80 19.28 7.00
C VAL A 92 -1.42 17.82 7.21
N GLY A 93 -0.11 17.54 7.17
CA GLY A 93 0.41 16.18 7.11
C GLY A 93 -0.20 15.42 5.91
N ASN A 94 -0.63 14.19 6.16
CA ASN A 94 -1.24 13.32 5.15
C ASN A 94 -2.76 13.49 5.02
N MET A 95 -3.33 14.62 5.45
CA MET A 95 -4.77 14.90 5.41
C MET A 95 -5.07 16.27 4.82
N ASN A 96 -6.15 16.38 4.04
CA ASN A 96 -6.65 17.67 3.56
C ASN A 96 -7.92 18.14 4.28
N GLU A 97 -8.34 19.38 3.99
CA GLU A 97 -9.54 20.01 4.58
C GLU A 97 -10.88 19.30 4.26
N HIS A 98 -10.87 18.33 3.34
CA HIS A 98 -12.02 17.51 2.99
C HIS A 98 -12.06 16.16 3.73
N GLN A 99 -11.21 16.00 4.76
CA GLN A 99 -11.07 14.76 5.54
C GLN A 99 -10.64 13.58 4.68
N LEU A 100 -9.93 13.85 3.57
CA LEU A 100 -9.25 12.83 2.78
C LEU A 100 -7.85 12.63 3.35
N VAL A 101 -7.49 11.37 3.58
CA VAL A 101 -6.18 10.91 4.04
C VAL A 101 -5.54 10.03 2.98
N ILE A 102 -4.23 10.20 2.76
CA ILE A 102 -3.42 9.30 1.94
C ILE A 102 -2.13 8.98 2.70
N ALA A 103 -1.90 7.70 3.00
CA ALA A 103 -0.65 7.20 3.56
C ALA A 103 -0.04 6.14 2.62
N GLU A 104 1.20 5.73 2.87
CA GLU A 104 1.89 4.74 2.01
C GLU A 104 2.61 3.62 2.76
N SER A 105 2.94 2.57 2.00
CA SER A 105 4.05 1.67 2.31
C SER A 105 4.79 1.19 1.05
N THR A 106 6.09 1.45 0.97
CA THR A 106 6.96 1.00 -0.13
C THR A 106 7.25 -0.48 -0.12
N TRP A 107 7.01 -1.18 -1.22
CA TRP A 107 7.36 -2.60 -1.38
C TRP A 107 8.45 -2.85 -2.42
N GLY A 108 8.83 -1.84 -3.21
CA GLY A 108 9.95 -1.95 -4.13
C GLY A 108 9.56 -2.61 -5.45
N GLY A 109 9.35 -3.92 -5.42
CA GLY A 109 8.91 -4.69 -6.58
C GLY A 109 10.00 -4.97 -7.61
N ARG A 110 9.56 -5.34 -8.82
CA ARG A 110 10.45 -5.66 -9.95
C ARG A 110 11.32 -4.48 -10.35
N LYS A 111 12.64 -4.67 -10.37
CA LYS A 111 13.62 -3.62 -10.74
C LYS A 111 13.46 -3.14 -12.17
N GLU A 112 12.94 -3.98 -13.07
CA GLU A 112 12.66 -3.65 -14.46
C GLU A 112 11.52 -2.63 -14.64
N CYS A 113 10.78 -2.37 -13.57
CA CYS A 113 9.73 -1.35 -13.53
C CYS A 113 10.25 0.04 -13.10
N ALA A 114 11.46 0.14 -12.56
CA ALA A 114 12.07 1.42 -12.20
C ALA A 114 12.34 2.27 -13.45
N ASP A 115 12.03 3.56 -13.42
CA ASP A 115 12.25 4.45 -14.55
C ASP A 115 13.73 4.45 -14.96
N THR A 116 13.98 4.14 -16.24
CA THR A 116 15.33 4.17 -16.83
C THR A 116 15.52 5.37 -17.75
N THR A 117 14.47 6.16 -17.98
CA THR A 117 14.47 7.26 -18.95
C THR A 117 14.91 8.59 -18.34
N GLY A 118 14.70 8.76 -17.03
CA GLY A 118 14.89 10.03 -16.34
C GLY A 118 13.87 11.10 -16.75
N GLN A 119 12.77 10.69 -17.40
CA GLN A 119 11.71 11.58 -17.88
C GLN A 119 10.49 11.56 -16.96
N ALA A 120 10.37 10.59 -16.06
CA ALA A 120 9.32 10.58 -15.06
C ALA A 120 9.57 11.66 -14.02
N ILE A 121 8.54 12.47 -13.72
CA ILE A 121 8.67 13.61 -12.81
C ILE A 121 7.83 13.51 -11.54
N ILE A 122 6.99 12.48 -11.40
CA ILE A 122 6.15 12.26 -10.22
C ILE A 122 6.72 11.08 -9.41
N ASP A 123 7.29 11.36 -8.26
CA ASP A 123 7.61 10.37 -7.22
C ASP A 123 6.41 10.10 -6.30
N TYR A 124 6.51 9.08 -5.43
CA TYR A 124 5.44 8.67 -4.52
C TYR A 124 4.98 9.80 -3.58
N GLY A 125 5.92 10.59 -3.03
CA GLY A 125 5.60 11.66 -2.10
C GLY A 125 4.93 12.83 -2.83
N SER A 126 5.48 13.27 -3.96
CA SER A 126 4.79 14.30 -4.76
C SER A 126 3.43 13.82 -5.25
N LEU A 127 3.28 12.54 -5.60
CA LEU A 127 1.98 11.94 -5.96
C LEU A 127 0.96 12.11 -4.84
N ILE A 128 1.33 11.83 -3.59
CA ILE A 128 0.47 12.01 -2.40
C ILE A 128 0.07 13.48 -2.24
N TYR A 129 1.02 14.39 -2.10
CA TYR A 129 0.73 15.78 -1.75
C TYR A 129 0.04 16.55 -2.88
N ILE A 130 0.42 16.31 -4.14
CA ILE A 130 -0.28 16.88 -5.30
C ILE A 130 -1.73 16.40 -5.32
N THR A 131 -1.97 15.13 -5.01
CA THR A 131 -3.33 14.57 -4.98
C THR A 131 -4.15 15.14 -3.83
N LEU A 132 -3.60 15.23 -2.61
CA LEU A 132 -4.30 15.82 -1.46
C LEU A 132 -4.72 17.27 -1.71
N GLN A 133 -3.92 18.05 -2.44
CA GLN A 133 -4.30 19.41 -2.82
C GLN A 133 -5.37 19.49 -3.92
N ARG A 134 -5.73 18.38 -4.58
CA ARG A 134 -6.60 18.37 -5.76
C ARG A 134 -7.84 17.48 -5.62
N ALA A 135 -7.88 16.55 -4.67
CA ALA A 135 -8.98 15.61 -4.45
C ALA A 135 -9.81 15.94 -3.20
N LYS A 136 -11.10 15.63 -3.22
CA LYS A 136 -12.00 15.70 -2.04
C LYS A 136 -12.40 14.33 -1.51
N THR A 137 -12.32 13.30 -2.34
CA THR A 137 -12.78 11.93 -2.03
C THR A 137 -11.72 10.90 -2.41
N ALA A 138 -11.79 9.71 -1.82
CA ALA A 138 -10.86 8.62 -2.06
C ALA A 138 -10.86 8.15 -3.52
N ARG A 139 -12.03 8.14 -4.18
CA ARG A 139 -12.13 7.78 -5.60
C ARG A 139 -11.53 8.84 -6.51
N GLU A 140 -11.79 10.11 -6.21
CA GLU A 140 -11.18 11.22 -6.93
C GLU A 140 -9.66 11.21 -6.76
N ALA A 141 -9.17 10.86 -5.58
CA ALA A 141 -7.74 10.70 -5.32
C ALA A 141 -7.13 9.61 -6.22
N ILE A 142 -7.74 8.43 -6.30
CA ILE A 142 -7.28 7.35 -7.21
C ILE A 142 -7.25 7.84 -8.66
N ASP A 143 -8.29 8.54 -9.11
CA ASP A 143 -8.37 9.02 -10.49
C ASP A 143 -7.31 10.09 -10.78
N ILE A 144 -7.04 11.00 -9.84
CA ILE A 144 -5.98 12.01 -9.96
C ILE A 144 -4.59 11.37 -9.93
N MET A 145 -4.35 10.41 -9.04
CA MET A 145 -3.08 9.70 -8.98
C MET A 145 -2.79 8.98 -10.29
N ALA A 146 -3.78 8.27 -10.83
CA ALA A 146 -3.69 7.60 -12.13
C ALA A 146 -3.41 8.59 -13.26
N ASP A 147 -4.12 9.71 -13.31
CA ASP A 147 -3.94 10.75 -14.33
C ASP A 147 -2.54 11.40 -14.27
N LEU A 148 -2.01 11.61 -13.07
CA LEU A 148 -0.67 12.20 -12.87
C LEU A 148 0.41 11.27 -13.40
N VAL A 149 0.40 10.00 -13.00
CA VAL A 149 1.43 9.04 -13.45
C VAL A 149 1.32 8.78 -14.95
N ASP A 150 0.12 8.70 -15.53
CA ASP A 150 -0.06 8.49 -16.97
C ASP A 150 0.49 9.65 -17.80
N LYS A 151 0.27 10.90 -17.36
CA LYS A 151 0.71 12.09 -18.09
C LYS A 151 2.20 12.34 -17.93
N TYR A 152 2.70 12.20 -16.71
CA TYR A 152 4.01 12.73 -16.27
C TYR A 152 5.03 11.66 -15.89
N GLY A 153 4.66 10.38 -15.98
CA GLY A 153 5.51 9.26 -15.58
C GLY A 153 5.56 9.09 -14.06
N TYR A 154 6.11 7.95 -13.63
CA TYR A 154 6.26 7.60 -12.23
C TYR A 154 7.72 7.27 -11.91
N ALA A 155 8.30 7.98 -10.95
CA ALA A 155 9.73 8.03 -10.66
C ALA A 155 10.10 7.35 -9.33
N SER A 156 9.28 6.40 -8.88
CA SER A 156 9.51 5.64 -7.64
C SER A 156 9.34 4.14 -7.86
N SER A 157 9.68 3.37 -6.84
CA SER A 157 9.47 1.93 -6.83
C SER A 157 8.00 1.56 -6.57
N GLY A 158 7.71 0.27 -6.43
CA GLY A 158 6.39 -0.22 -6.07
C GLY A 158 5.92 0.34 -4.73
N GLU A 159 4.74 0.94 -4.75
CA GLU A 159 4.12 1.59 -3.60
C GLU A 159 2.70 1.11 -3.39
N SER A 160 2.36 1.05 -2.11
CA SER A 160 1.01 0.89 -1.63
C SER A 160 0.49 2.21 -1.11
N PHE A 161 -0.70 2.63 -1.49
CA PHE A 161 -1.37 3.82 -0.97
C PHE A 161 -2.64 3.44 -0.22
N SER A 162 -2.71 3.81 1.05
CA SER A 162 -3.91 3.71 1.88
C SER A 162 -4.68 5.03 1.78
N ILE A 163 -5.82 5.01 1.11
CA ILE A 163 -6.59 6.20 0.75
C ILE A 163 -7.95 6.12 1.45
N ALA A 164 -8.24 7.06 2.34
CA ALA A 164 -9.48 7.06 3.11
C ALA A 164 -10.13 8.45 3.12
N ASP A 165 -11.44 8.50 2.95
CA ASP A 165 -12.26 9.68 3.28
C ASP A 165 -13.28 9.30 4.36
N LYS A 166 -14.25 10.19 4.63
CA LYS A 166 -15.31 9.94 5.62
C LYS A 166 -16.25 8.77 5.27
N ASP A 167 -16.29 8.32 4.01
CA ASP A 167 -17.26 7.36 3.50
C ASP A 167 -16.63 6.02 3.08
N GLU A 168 -15.43 6.05 2.48
CA GLU A 168 -14.77 4.89 1.90
C GLU A 168 -13.28 4.80 2.26
N VAL A 169 -12.77 3.56 2.28
CA VAL A 169 -11.34 3.26 2.42
C VAL A 169 -10.89 2.35 1.28
N TRP A 170 -9.76 2.68 0.69
CA TRP A 170 -9.17 2.04 -0.46
C TRP A 170 -7.69 1.74 -0.21
N VAL A 171 -7.23 0.62 -0.75
CA VAL A 171 -5.81 0.34 -0.92
C VAL A 171 -5.52 0.32 -2.41
N MET A 172 -4.49 1.05 -2.83
CA MET A 172 -4.01 1.11 -4.21
C MET A 172 -2.57 0.64 -4.27
N GLU A 173 -2.29 -0.36 -5.09
CA GLU A 173 -0.95 -0.84 -5.40
C GLU A 173 -0.53 -0.26 -6.75
N LEU A 174 0.64 0.36 -6.83
CA LEU A 174 1.11 1.03 -8.03
C LEU A 174 2.61 0.80 -8.24
N ILE A 175 3.01 0.55 -9.48
CA ILE A 175 4.42 0.43 -9.87
C ILE A 175 4.67 0.98 -11.27
N GLY A 176 5.85 1.55 -11.50
CA GLY A 176 6.27 2.11 -12.79
C GLY A 176 6.31 1.07 -13.93
N LYS A 177 6.48 1.57 -15.16
CA LYS A 177 6.57 0.73 -16.37
C LYS A 177 7.99 0.68 -16.99
N GLY A 178 9.01 1.02 -16.20
CA GLY A 178 10.41 0.99 -16.64
C GLY A 178 10.70 2.04 -17.71
N ALA A 179 11.15 1.59 -18.88
CA ALA A 179 11.39 2.48 -20.02
C ALA A 179 10.10 3.06 -20.67
N GLU A 180 8.92 2.57 -20.28
CA GLU A 180 7.64 3.09 -20.75
C GLU A 180 7.08 4.10 -19.76
N LYS A 181 6.59 5.23 -20.26
CA LYS A 181 5.97 6.25 -19.40
C LYS A 181 4.68 5.72 -18.76
N GLY A 182 4.49 6.04 -17.48
CA GLY A 182 3.30 5.72 -16.70
C GLY A 182 3.56 4.64 -15.65
N ALA A 183 2.48 4.19 -15.02
CA ALA A 183 2.49 3.13 -14.03
C ALA A 183 1.36 2.13 -14.32
N VAL A 184 1.53 0.90 -13.87
CA VAL A 184 0.42 -0.05 -13.72
C VAL A 184 -0.05 -0.03 -12.27
N TRP A 185 -1.35 -0.11 -12.07
CA TRP A 185 -1.92 -0.01 -10.73
C TRP A 185 -3.24 -0.76 -10.61
N ILE A 186 -3.56 -1.15 -9.38
CA ILE A 186 -4.84 -1.74 -8.99
C ILE A 186 -5.25 -1.18 -7.63
N ALA A 187 -6.53 -0.87 -7.46
CA ALA A 187 -7.09 -0.36 -6.22
C ALA A 187 -8.34 -1.15 -5.84
N VAL A 188 -8.42 -1.54 -4.57
CA VAL A 188 -9.53 -2.30 -3.99
C VAL A 188 -10.09 -1.55 -2.79
N ARG A 189 -11.41 -1.44 -2.75
CA ARG A 189 -12.12 -0.92 -1.58
C ARG A 189 -12.07 -1.92 -0.44
N ILE A 190 -11.68 -1.47 0.74
CA ILE A 190 -11.79 -2.27 1.95
C ILE A 190 -13.27 -2.35 2.35
N PRO A 191 -13.84 -3.55 2.53
CA PRO A 191 -15.24 -3.70 2.94
C PRO A 191 -15.52 -3.02 4.27
N ASP A 192 -16.72 -2.48 4.42
CA ASP A 192 -17.17 -1.92 5.69
C ASP A 192 -17.22 -3.02 6.77
N GLY A 193 -16.74 -2.71 7.98
CA GLY A 193 -16.58 -3.71 9.05
C GLY A 193 -15.26 -4.46 9.05
N ALA A 194 -14.35 -4.17 8.11
CA ALA A 194 -13.04 -4.81 8.04
C ALA A 194 -11.92 -3.95 8.65
N ILE A 195 -10.88 -4.67 9.10
CA ILE A 195 -9.56 -4.14 9.47
C ILE A 195 -8.54 -4.75 8.50
N SER A 196 -7.58 -3.95 8.06
CA SER A 196 -6.50 -4.40 7.17
C SER A 196 -5.15 -3.87 7.66
N GLY A 197 -4.10 -4.68 7.52
CA GLY A 197 -2.72 -4.25 7.70
C GLY A 197 -2.03 -4.16 6.35
N HIS A 198 -1.29 -3.07 6.13
CA HIS A 198 -0.40 -2.92 4.99
C HIS A 198 1.04 -2.72 5.47
N ALA A 199 1.95 -3.54 4.98
CA ALA A 199 3.39 -3.38 5.21
C ALA A 199 4.09 -3.26 3.85
N ASN A 200 5.42 -3.33 3.82
CA ASN A 200 6.26 -3.27 2.62
C ASN A 200 6.12 -4.50 1.71
N GLN A 201 4.89 -4.88 1.34
CA GLN A 201 4.53 -5.98 0.46
C GLN A 201 3.15 -5.71 -0.14
N PRO A 202 2.97 -5.79 -1.48
CA PRO A 202 1.66 -5.61 -2.06
C PRO A 202 0.74 -6.76 -1.64
N ARG A 203 -0.53 -6.44 -1.36
CA ARG A 203 -1.50 -7.40 -0.80
C ARG A 203 -2.62 -7.77 -1.76
N ILE A 204 -2.86 -6.95 -2.79
CA ILE A 204 -3.94 -7.16 -3.75
C ILE A 204 -3.57 -8.31 -4.68
N ARG A 205 -4.30 -9.43 -4.56
CA ARG A 205 -4.11 -10.64 -5.37
C ARG A 205 -5.16 -10.72 -6.48
N GLN A 206 -5.96 -11.78 -6.47
CA GLN A 206 -7.03 -12.00 -7.43
C GLN A 206 -8.24 -11.15 -7.05
N VAL A 207 -8.82 -10.49 -8.04
CA VAL A 207 -10.01 -9.64 -7.91
C VAL A 207 -11.01 -9.95 -9.01
N ASP A 208 -12.29 -9.62 -8.78
CA ASP A 208 -13.26 -9.56 -9.87
C ASP A 208 -13.13 -8.23 -10.63
N PHE A 209 -12.49 -8.25 -11.80
CA PHE A 209 -12.36 -7.08 -12.68
C PHE A 209 -13.72 -6.50 -13.15
N LYS A 210 -14.82 -7.25 -13.00
CA LYS A 210 -16.18 -6.76 -13.31
C LYS A 210 -16.79 -5.96 -12.17
N ASP A 211 -16.27 -6.07 -10.95
CA ASP A 211 -16.73 -5.27 -9.81
C ASP A 211 -16.20 -3.83 -9.90
N LYS A 212 -16.85 -3.03 -10.75
CA LYS A 212 -16.51 -1.60 -10.91
C LYS A 212 -16.84 -0.76 -9.69
N LYS A 213 -17.55 -1.31 -8.70
CA LYS A 213 -17.88 -0.60 -7.47
C LYS A 213 -16.70 -0.65 -6.50
N ASN A 214 -16.06 -1.80 -6.37
CA ASN A 214 -15.00 -2.03 -5.37
C ASN A 214 -13.61 -2.25 -5.96
N VAL A 215 -13.47 -2.33 -7.30
CA VAL A 215 -12.19 -2.54 -7.98
C VAL A 215 -11.96 -1.48 -9.06
N ARG A 216 -10.79 -0.85 -9.04
CA ARG A 216 -10.28 0.07 -10.06
C ARG A 216 -8.88 -0.36 -10.45
N TYR A 217 -8.47 -0.14 -11.69
CA TYR A 217 -7.16 -0.61 -12.18
C TYR A 217 -6.79 0.09 -13.48
N SER A 218 -5.49 0.13 -13.78
CA SER A 218 -4.98 0.62 -15.07
C SER A 218 -5.40 -0.35 -16.19
N LYS A 219 -5.80 0.18 -17.35
CA LYS A 219 -6.33 -0.64 -18.46
C LYS A 219 -5.34 -1.70 -18.94
N ASP A 220 -4.05 -1.43 -18.78
CA ASP A 220 -2.92 -2.25 -19.21
C ASP A 220 -2.35 -3.15 -18.09
N VAL A 221 -2.96 -3.22 -16.90
CA VAL A 221 -2.39 -3.95 -15.74
C VAL A 221 -2.09 -5.42 -16.03
N VAL A 222 -2.91 -6.13 -16.82
CA VAL A 222 -2.64 -7.54 -17.16
C VAL A 222 -1.75 -7.65 -18.41
N ASP A 223 -2.00 -6.79 -19.40
CA ASP A 223 -1.33 -6.85 -20.69
C ASP A 223 0.14 -6.42 -20.61
N PHE A 224 0.47 -5.48 -19.73
CA PHE A 224 1.85 -5.11 -19.44
C PHE A 224 2.64 -6.30 -18.86
N ALA A 225 2.06 -7.02 -17.88
CA ALA A 225 2.68 -8.23 -17.33
C ALA A 225 2.88 -9.33 -18.39
N ARG A 226 1.91 -9.50 -19.30
CA ARG A 226 2.03 -10.43 -20.44
C ARG A 226 3.13 -10.01 -21.41
N LYS A 227 3.20 -8.73 -21.75
CA LYS A 227 4.23 -8.16 -22.63
C LYS A 227 5.64 -8.39 -22.08
N LYS A 228 5.81 -8.29 -20.77
CA LYS A 228 7.07 -8.58 -20.06
C LYS A 228 7.35 -10.08 -19.88
N GLY A 229 6.38 -10.94 -20.17
CA GLY A 229 6.49 -12.40 -20.03
C GLY A 229 6.30 -12.92 -18.60
N TRP A 230 5.91 -12.06 -17.65
CA TRP A 230 5.70 -12.41 -16.24
C TRP A 230 4.38 -13.14 -15.98
N TYR A 231 3.41 -13.01 -16.89
CA TYR A 231 2.11 -13.65 -16.77
C TYR A 231 1.62 -14.27 -18.08
N LYS A 232 1.04 -15.47 -18.02
CA LYS A 232 0.51 -16.21 -19.19
C LYS A 232 -0.92 -16.75 -19.00
N GLY A 233 -1.54 -16.52 -17.84
CA GLY A 233 -2.86 -17.05 -17.51
C GLY A 233 -4.04 -16.20 -18.03
N LYS A 234 -5.26 -16.59 -17.66
CA LYS A 234 -6.49 -15.84 -17.96
C LYS A 234 -6.61 -14.63 -17.03
N ASP A 235 -7.30 -13.56 -17.45
CA ASP A 235 -7.42 -12.34 -16.63
C ASP A 235 -7.95 -12.65 -15.22
N LYS A 236 -8.96 -13.51 -15.11
CA LYS A 236 -9.57 -13.88 -13.82
C LYS A 236 -8.63 -14.54 -12.80
N ASP A 237 -7.51 -15.10 -13.27
CA ASP A 237 -6.53 -15.80 -12.41
C ASP A 237 -5.33 -14.89 -12.07
N PHE A 238 -5.32 -13.65 -12.60
CA PHE A 238 -4.27 -12.67 -12.39
C PHE A 238 -4.20 -12.23 -10.93
N SER A 239 -2.99 -12.22 -10.37
CA SER A 239 -2.71 -11.76 -9.02
C SER A 239 -1.67 -10.65 -9.10
N PHE A 240 -2.05 -9.40 -8.76
CA PHE A 240 -1.15 -8.26 -8.90
C PHE A 240 0.11 -8.43 -8.04
N ALA A 241 -0.09 -8.72 -6.76
CA ALA A 241 0.99 -8.91 -5.80
C ALA A 241 1.97 -10.01 -6.23
N ASP A 242 1.46 -11.17 -6.69
CA ASP A 242 2.33 -12.29 -7.08
C ASP A 242 3.06 -12.04 -8.41
N VAL A 243 2.55 -11.16 -9.26
CA VAL A 243 3.13 -10.84 -10.57
C VAL A 243 4.17 -9.73 -10.48
N TYR A 244 3.90 -8.67 -9.71
CA TYR A 244 4.73 -7.46 -9.68
C TYR A 244 5.72 -7.36 -8.52
N GLU A 245 5.59 -8.23 -7.52
CA GLU A 245 6.56 -8.36 -6.43
C GLU A 245 7.62 -9.42 -6.73
N ASP A 246 8.83 -9.22 -6.22
CA ASP A 246 9.86 -10.27 -6.11
C ASP A 246 10.05 -10.63 -4.63
N TYR A 247 9.30 -11.64 -4.16
CA TYR A 247 9.34 -12.04 -2.76
C TYR A 247 10.66 -12.69 -2.34
N ASP A 248 11.24 -12.20 -1.24
CA ASP A 248 12.21 -12.95 -0.45
C ASP A 248 11.61 -13.42 0.89
N TYR A 249 12.24 -14.43 1.51
CA TYR A 249 11.76 -15.03 2.76
C TYR A 249 11.67 -14.04 3.93
N GLY A 250 12.61 -13.10 4.02
CA GLY A 250 12.65 -12.08 5.06
C GLY A 250 11.49 -11.10 4.91
N THR A 251 11.23 -10.65 3.69
CA THR A 251 10.11 -9.75 3.37
C THR A 251 8.76 -10.39 3.71
N LEU A 252 8.53 -11.65 3.32
CA LEU A 252 7.29 -12.37 3.66
C LEU A 252 7.07 -12.46 5.18
N ARG A 253 8.08 -12.94 5.91
CA ARG A 253 7.97 -13.14 7.37
C ARG A 253 7.86 -11.82 8.12
N GLY A 254 8.64 -10.82 7.74
CA GLY A 254 8.66 -9.50 8.39
C GLY A 254 7.39 -8.71 8.15
N CYS A 255 6.83 -8.75 6.93
CA CYS A 255 5.59 -8.06 6.62
C CYS A 255 4.38 -8.74 7.25
N ASP A 256 4.29 -10.08 7.23
CA ASP A 256 3.20 -10.81 7.90
C ASP A 256 3.23 -10.58 9.41
N ALA A 257 4.40 -10.52 10.05
CA ALA A 257 4.51 -10.21 11.49
C ALA A 257 4.04 -8.78 11.84
N ARG A 258 4.18 -7.82 10.94
CA ARG A 258 3.76 -6.42 11.16
C ARG A 258 2.29 -6.17 10.81
N ALA A 259 1.75 -6.91 9.84
CA ALA A 259 0.37 -6.79 9.38
C ALA A 259 -0.60 -7.76 10.09
N THR A 260 -0.12 -8.64 10.97
CA THR A 260 -0.97 -9.58 11.71
C THR A 260 -1.73 -8.86 12.83
N SER A 261 -3.06 -8.94 12.77
CA SER A 261 -3.95 -8.43 13.82
C SER A 261 -3.85 -9.30 15.09
N PRO A 262 -3.69 -8.73 16.30
CA PRO A 262 -3.70 -9.46 17.58
C PRO A 262 -5.02 -10.17 17.97
N GLY A 263 -5.95 -10.34 17.03
CA GLY A 263 -7.30 -10.86 17.26
C GLY A 263 -7.65 -12.14 16.50
N SER A 264 -6.70 -12.76 15.78
CA SER A 264 -6.94 -14.00 15.05
C SER A 264 -6.96 -15.26 15.93
N ASP A 265 -6.66 -15.14 17.23
CA ASP A 265 -6.56 -16.27 18.18
C ASP A 265 -7.83 -16.47 19.01
N HIS A 266 -9.01 -16.25 18.45
CA HIS A 266 -10.24 -16.83 19.02
C HIS A 266 -10.43 -18.25 18.46
N PRO A 267 -10.22 -19.31 19.27
CA PRO A 267 -10.65 -20.64 18.84
C PRO A 267 -12.16 -20.60 18.65
N ALA A 268 -12.62 -21.04 17.47
CA ALA A 268 -14.05 -21.23 17.22
C ALA A 268 -14.67 -22.05 18.36
N PRO A 269 -15.89 -21.73 18.82
CA PRO A 269 -16.55 -22.52 19.86
C PRO A 269 -16.67 -23.96 19.35
N ALA A 270 -16.21 -24.91 20.16
CA ALA A 270 -16.22 -26.33 19.85
C ALA A 270 -17.65 -26.75 19.46
N GLN A 271 -17.84 -27.14 18.20
CA GLN A 271 -19.06 -27.81 17.79
C GLN A 271 -19.09 -29.20 18.44
N ASP A 272 -20.15 -29.44 19.20
CA ASP A 272 -20.52 -30.73 19.79
C ASP A 272 -20.48 -31.84 18.73
N THR A 273 -19.54 -32.77 18.88
CA THR A 273 -19.27 -33.86 17.93
C THR A 273 -20.17 -35.08 18.11
N SER A 274 -21.30 -34.97 18.82
CA SER A 274 -22.15 -36.14 19.10
C SER A 274 -23.14 -36.56 17.99
N ARG A 275 -23.19 -35.88 16.83
CA ARG A 275 -24.04 -36.32 15.71
C ARG A 275 -23.42 -36.04 14.34
N ALA A 276 -22.71 -37.03 13.80
CA ALA A 276 -22.77 -37.44 12.38
C ALA A 276 -21.60 -38.38 12.04
N ALA A 277 -21.63 -39.61 12.56
CA ALA A 277 -20.91 -40.70 11.94
C ALA A 277 -21.68 -41.17 10.70
N SER A 278 -21.45 -40.54 9.55
CA SER A 278 -21.49 -41.17 8.21
C SER A 278 -21.43 -40.10 7.12
N SER A 279 -20.29 -40.02 6.45
CA SER A 279 -20.14 -39.95 4.99
C SER A 279 -18.88 -39.16 4.62
N SER A 280 -18.19 -39.71 3.63
CA SER A 280 -16.88 -39.32 3.14
C SER A 280 -16.89 -37.99 2.36
N ARG A 281 -15.87 -37.15 2.59
CA ARG A 281 -15.00 -36.46 1.60
C ARG A 281 -14.44 -35.13 2.13
N GLY A 282 -13.12 -34.95 2.01
CA GLY A 282 -12.48 -33.65 1.77
C GLY A 282 -11.88 -32.94 2.99
N CYS A 283 -10.55 -32.97 3.12
CA CYS A 283 -9.81 -31.91 3.81
C CYS A 283 -10.01 -30.58 3.07
N GLY A 284 -10.57 -29.57 3.76
CA GLY A 284 -10.57 -28.18 3.30
C GLY A 284 -9.39 -27.41 3.90
N PRO A 285 -8.72 -26.51 3.15
CA PRO A 285 -7.66 -25.68 3.70
C PRO A 285 -8.22 -24.50 4.49
N ALA A 286 -7.53 -24.17 5.59
CA ALA A 286 -7.75 -22.99 6.41
C ALA A 286 -7.63 -21.71 5.56
N VAL A 287 -8.60 -20.80 5.71
CA VAL A 287 -8.67 -19.53 5.01
C VAL A 287 -7.79 -18.52 5.77
N CYS A 288 -6.60 -18.24 5.23
CA CYS A 288 -5.93 -16.97 5.50
C CYS A 288 -6.77 -15.85 4.88
N ALA A 289 -7.10 -14.82 5.67
CA ALA A 289 -7.67 -13.58 5.19
C ALA A 289 -6.62 -12.75 4.42
N GLY A 290 -6.20 -13.24 3.26
CA GLY A 290 -5.89 -12.34 2.16
C GLY A 290 -7.22 -11.80 1.66
N VAL A 291 -7.29 -10.50 1.34
CA VAL A 291 -8.51 -9.90 0.77
C VAL A 291 -8.87 -10.66 -0.52
N ARG A 292 -9.76 -11.65 -0.38
CA ARG A 292 -10.58 -12.19 -1.44
C ARG A 292 -11.91 -11.45 -1.32
N ALA A 293 -12.12 -10.49 -2.21
CA ALA A 293 -13.45 -9.97 -2.50
C ALA A 293 -14.15 -10.91 -3.48
#